data_AF-A0A540LM88-F1
#
_entry.id   AF-A0A540LM88-F1
#
_cell.length_a   1.000
_cell.length_b   1.000
_cell.length_c   1.000
_cell.angle_alpha   90.00
_cell.angle_beta   90.00
_cell.angle_gamma   90.00
#
_symmetry.space_group_name_H-M   'P 1'
#
loop_
_entity.id
_entity.type
_entity.pdbx_description
1 polymer ?
#
loop_
_entity_poly.entity_id
_entity_poly.type
_entity_poly.pdbx_seq_one_letter_code
_entity_poly.pdbx_strand_id
1 'polypeptide(L)'
;MVDLGFSGPFFTWDGVNKNGVRVYERLDRTICDIGWREMFPEAHIKHLAKTIYDHTLVLITLESKHIPNPEFKPFRFEAIWIKHESFKHYLESNWKSQDVYINQKLGFLSGKLRWWNKNMFGRLEWKRRRLLARIKGV
;
A
#
# COMPACT_ATOMS: atom_id res chain seq x y z
N MET A 1 -11.75 -7.08 27.14
CA MET A 1 -11.00 -6.52 26.00
C MET A 1 -9.56 -6.95 26.12
N VAL A 2 -8.94 -7.36 25.01
CA VAL A 2 -7.57 -7.89 24.93
C VAL A 2 -6.79 -7.08 23.90
N ASP A 3 -5.52 -6.76 24.17
CA ASP A 3 -4.62 -6.14 23.21
C ASP A 3 -4.17 -7.22 22.20
N LEU A 4 -4.29 -6.93 20.90
CA LEU A 4 -3.97 -7.90 19.84
C LEU A 4 -2.46 -8.10 19.63
N GLY A 5 -1.62 -7.39 20.38
CA GLY A 5 -0.18 -7.30 20.13
C GLY A 5 0.10 -6.59 18.81
N PHE A 6 1.38 -6.55 18.42
CA PHE A 6 1.79 -6.02 17.12
C PHE A 6 3.16 -6.55 16.70
N SER A 7 3.47 -6.38 15.41
CA SER A 7 4.80 -6.58 14.82
C SER A 7 5.29 -5.29 14.16
N GLY A 8 6.61 -5.07 14.10
CA GLY A 8 7.21 -3.85 13.55
C GLY A 8 7.70 -2.88 14.64
N PRO A 9 7.92 -1.59 14.30
CA PRO A 9 8.43 -0.60 15.25
C PRO A 9 7.56 -0.46 16.50
N PHE A 10 8.18 -0.30 17.67
CA PHE A 10 7.45 -0.19 18.94
C PHE A 10 6.67 1.13 19.07
N PHE A 11 7.29 2.23 18.69
CA PHE A 11 6.69 3.57 18.74
C PHE A 11 5.85 3.81 17.50
N THR A 12 4.68 4.41 17.69
CA THR A 12 3.77 4.78 16.60
C THR A 12 3.73 6.28 16.37
N TRP A 13 4.39 7.06 17.21
CA TRP A 13 4.52 8.51 17.09
C TRP A 13 5.92 8.95 17.50
N ASP A 14 6.45 9.98 16.83
CA ASP A 14 7.53 10.78 17.39
C ASP A 14 7.43 12.25 17.00
N GLY A 15 7.87 13.08 17.94
CA GLY A 15 7.86 14.52 17.83
C GLY A 15 9.02 15.14 18.59
N VAL A 16 8.98 16.45 18.74
CA VAL A 16 9.98 17.23 19.49
C VAL A 16 9.24 17.97 20.58
N ASN A 17 9.67 17.81 21.83
CA ASN A 17 9.05 18.49 22.96
C ASN A 17 9.45 19.98 23.02
N LYS A 18 8.85 20.72 23.95
CA LYS A 18 9.12 22.16 24.17
C LYS A 18 10.59 22.51 24.45
N ASN A 19 11.40 21.54 24.85
CA ASN A 19 12.83 21.72 25.13
C ASN A 19 13.72 21.33 23.93
N GLY A 20 13.13 21.04 22.76
CA GLY A 20 13.88 20.62 21.57
C GLY A 20 14.32 19.14 21.59
N VAL A 21 13.88 18.35 22.57
CA VAL A 21 14.27 16.95 22.71
C VAL A 21 13.30 16.06 21.93
N ARG A 22 13.84 15.15 21.13
CA ARG A 22 13.05 14.14 20.41
C ARG A 22 12.38 13.19 21.40
N VAL A 23 11.09 12.97 21.23
CA VAL A 23 10.27 12.05 22.05
C VAL A 23 9.60 11.03 21.15
N TYR A 24 9.53 9.78 21.60
CA TYR A 24 8.90 8.67 20.91
C TYR A 24 7.83 8.06 21.80
N GLU A 25 6.62 7.85 21.27
CA GLU A 25 5.49 7.31 22.02
C GLU A 25 4.73 6.26 21.22
N ARG A 26 4.06 5.34 21.93
CA ARG A 26 3.11 4.39 21.34
C ARG A 26 1.69 4.86 21.64
N LEU A 27 1.17 5.71 20.76
CA LEU A 27 -0.15 6.33 20.88
C LEU A 27 -1.26 5.48 20.24
N ASP A 28 -0.91 4.66 19.25
CA ASP A 28 -1.86 3.85 18.50
C ASP A 28 -1.85 2.42 19.07
N ARG A 29 -3.02 1.94 19.51
CA ARG A 29 -3.22 0.59 20.05
C ARG A 29 -4.44 -0.06 19.44
N THR A 30 -4.39 -1.38 19.26
CA THR A 30 -5.55 -2.15 18.78
C THR A 30 -5.98 -3.14 19.86
N ILE A 31 -7.22 -2.98 20.30
CA ILE A 31 -7.88 -3.83 21.28
C ILE A 31 -9.08 -4.49 20.65
N CYS A 32 -9.41 -5.71 21.06
CA CYS A 32 -10.61 -6.41 20.63
C CYS A 32 -11.34 -7.03 21.82
N ASP A 33 -12.62 -7.33 21.64
CA ASP A 33 -13.34 -8.23 22.53
C ASP A 33 -13.13 -9.70 22.12
N ILE A 34 -13.70 -10.61 22.92
CA ILE A 34 -13.55 -12.06 22.74
C ILE A 34 -14.29 -12.52 21.48
N GLY A 35 -15.52 -12.05 21.24
CA GLY A 35 -16.30 -12.45 20.07
C GLY A 35 -15.63 -12.03 18.76
N TRP A 36 -15.01 -10.85 18.73
CA TRP A 36 -14.20 -10.41 17.58
C TRP A 36 -12.97 -11.31 17.39
N ARG A 37 -12.29 -11.70 18.48
CA ARG A 37 -11.12 -12.58 18.40
C ARG A 37 -11.48 -13.98 17.92
N GLU A 38 -12.65 -14.48 18.30
CA GLU A 38 -13.20 -15.75 17.81
C GLU A 38 -13.56 -15.68 16.33
N MET A 39 -14.07 -14.55 15.85
CA MET A 39 -14.37 -14.33 14.43
C MET A 39 -13.11 -14.20 13.56
N PHE A 40 -12.04 -13.61 14.11
CA PHE A 40 -10.77 -13.40 13.41
C PHE A 40 -9.57 -13.94 14.20
N PRO A 41 -9.45 -15.27 14.32
CA PRO A 41 -8.39 -15.89 15.12
C PRO A 41 -6.98 -15.62 14.55
N GLU A 42 -6.88 -15.43 13.24
CA GLU A 42 -5.64 -15.14 12.52
C GLU A 42 -5.33 -13.64 12.42
N ALA A 43 -6.15 -12.79 13.04
CA ALA A 43 -5.94 -11.36 13.00
C ALA A 43 -4.62 -10.98 13.66
N HIS A 44 -3.85 -10.13 12.98
CA HIS A 44 -2.60 -9.59 13.51
C HIS A 44 -2.41 -8.14 13.11
N ILE A 45 -1.62 -7.44 13.92
CA ILE A 45 -1.33 -6.02 13.77
C ILE A 45 0.11 -5.84 13.31
N LYS A 46 0.31 -4.92 12.37
CA LYS A 46 1.64 -4.53 11.90
C LYS A 46 1.79 -3.02 11.89
N HIS A 47 2.73 -2.51 12.66
CA HIS A 47 3.20 -1.14 12.52
C HIS A 47 4.08 -1.08 11.27
N LEU A 48 3.69 -0.24 10.32
CA LEU A 48 4.45 -0.07 9.08
C LEU A 48 5.72 0.74 9.33
N ALA A 49 6.64 0.77 8.37
CA ALA A 49 7.80 1.64 8.51
C ALA A 49 7.34 3.10 8.46
N LYS A 50 7.81 3.91 9.42
CA LYS A 50 7.54 5.34 9.46
C LYS A 50 8.02 6.01 8.17
N THR A 51 7.22 6.91 7.63
CA THR A 51 7.56 7.73 6.45
C THR A 51 7.70 9.19 6.87
N ILE A 52 7.14 10.15 6.13
CA ILE A 52 7.26 11.58 6.40
C ILE A 52 6.25 12.09 7.45
N TYR A 53 5.30 11.25 7.87
CA TYR A 53 4.31 11.59 8.88
C TYR A 53 4.90 11.40 10.27
N ASP A 54 4.46 12.19 11.24
CA ASP A 54 4.81 12.05 12.67
C ASP A 54 4.26 10.76 13.28
N HIS A 55 3.15 10.24 12.76
CA HIS A 55 2.60 8.92 13.06
C HIS A 55 3.07 7.80 12.11
N THR A 56 3.08 6.59 12.66
CA THR A 56 3.26 5.32 11.95
C THR A 56 1.91 4.69 11.66
N LEU A 57 1.72 4.18 10.44
CA LEU A 57 0.48 3.50 10.08
C LEU A 57 0.36 2.13 10.77
N VAL A 58 -0.80 1.87 11.36
CA VAL A 58 -1.18 0.56 11.92
C VAL A 58 -1.99 -0.20 10.87
N LEU A 59 -1.48 -1.35 10.45
CA LEU A 59 -2.16 -2.26 9.53
C LEU A 59 -2.76 -3.44 10.29
N ILE A 60 -4.07 -3.59 10.22
CA ILE A 60 -4.80 -4.76 10.72
C ILE A 60 -5.02 -5.71 9.54
N THR A 61 -4.59 -6.95 9.70
CA THR A 61 -4.86 -8.03 8.72
C THR A 61 -5.68 -9.09 9.44
N LEU A 62 -6.86 -9.42 8.91
CA LEU A 62 -7.82 -10.33 9.56
C LEU A 62 -7.54 -11.81 9.30
N GLU A 63 -6.83 -12.11 8.21
CA GLU A 63 -6.55 -13.48 7.75
C GLU A 63 -5.07 -13.63 7.44
N SER A 64 -4.42 -14.71 7.89
CA SER A 64 -2.96 -14.84 7.75
C SER A 64 -2.48 -15.10 6.32
N LYS A 65 -3.38 -15.43 5.36
CA LYS A 65 -2.99 -15.76 3.98
C LYS A 65 -4.07 -15.48 2.93
N HIS A 66 -4.44 -14.21 2.72
CA HIS A 66 -4.91 -13.82 1.40
C HIS A 66 -3.73 -13.22 0.64
N ILE A 67 -2.95 -14.06 -0.05
CA ILE A 67 -2.18 -13.57 -1.20
C ILE A 67 -3.27 -13.27 -2.22
N PRO A 68 -3.62 -12.00 -2.51
CA PRO A 68 -4.60 -11.73 -3.54
C PRO A 68 -4.02 -12.36 -4.80
N ASN A 69 -4.77 -13.26 -5.46
CA ASN A 69 -4.35 -13.75 -6.76
C ASN A 69 -3.98 -12.51 -7.59
N PRO A 70 -2.73 -12.37 -8.07
CA PRO A 70 -2.33 -11.21 -8.85
C PRO A 70 -3.27 -10.96 -10.05
N GLU A 71 -3.94 -12.01 -10.53
CA GLU A 71 -4.95 -11.95 -11.59
C GLU A 71 -6.27 -11.30 -11.14
N PHE A 72 -6.68 -11.49 -9.88
CA PHE A 72 -7.89 -10.88 -9.30
C PHE A 72 -7.67 -9.48 -8.72
N LYS A 73 -6.43 -8.96 -8.77
CA LYS A 73 -6.17 -7.59 -8.34
C LYS A 73 -6.92 -6.63 -9.26
N PRO A 74 -7.81 -5.76 -8.74
CA PRO A 74 -8.51 -4.80 -9.59
C PRO A 74 -7.49 -3.86 -10.23
N PHE A 75 -7.78 -3.44 -11.46
CA PHE A 75 -7.00 -2.40 -12.11
C PHE A 75 -7.05 -1.13 -11.26
N ARG A 76 -5.89 -0.51 -11.00
CA ARG A 76 -5.78 0.76 -10.32
C ARG A 76 -4.93 1.69 -11.17
N PHE A 77 -5.42 2.89 -11.37
CA PHE A 77 -4.62 3.97 -11.94
C PHE A 77 -3.60 4.45 -10.91
N GLU A 78 -2.34 4.63 -11.31
CA GLU A 78 -1.32 5.20 -10.43
C GLU A 78 -1.01 6.64 -10.84
N ALA A 79 -1.11 7.56 -9.88
CA ALA A 79 -0.88 8.99 -10.14
C ALA A 79 0.52 9.30 -10.71
N ILE A 80 1.51 8.44 -10.46
CA ILE A 80 2.86 8.58 -11.01
C ILE A 80 2.88 8.47 -12.54
N TRP A 81 1.92 7.77 -13.15
CA TRP A 81 1.85 7.61 -14.60
C TRP A 81 1.73 8.96 -15.30
N ILE A 82 0.93 9.89 -14.74
CA ILE A 82 0.74 11.24 -15.30
C ILE A 82 2.07 12.02 -15.39
N LYS A 83 3.02 11.72 -14.50
CA LYS A 83 4.33 12.39 -14.47
C LYS A 83 5.34 11.80 -15.45
N HIS A 84 5.03 10.66 -16.08
CA HIS A 84 5.94 10.03 -17.03
C HIS A 84 5.77 10.65 -18.42
N GLU A 85 6.87 11.08 -19.02
CA GLU A 85 6.90 11.80 -20.30
C GLU A 85 6.12 11.08 -21.42
N SER A 86 6.25 9.76 -21.50
CA SER A 86 5.61 8.96 -22.56
C SER A 86 4.15 8.60 -22.25
N PHE A 87 3.62 8.90 -21.07
CA PHE A 87 2.32 8.37 -20.64
C PHE A 87 1.17 8.89 -21.49
N LYS A 88 1.12 10.21 -21.73
CA LYS A 88 0.07 10.84 -22.52
C LYS A 88 -0.01 10.23 -23.93
N HIS A 89 1.14 10.12 -24.59
CA HIS A 89 1.22 9.51 -25.92
C HIS A 89 0.83 8.03 -25.91
N TYR A 90 1.25 7.27 -24.89
CA TYR A 90 0.86 5.87 -24.73
C TYR A 90 -0.64 5.70 -24.53
N LEU A 91 -1.26 6.55 -23.71
CA LEU A 91 -2.70 6.55 -23.47
C LEU A 91 -3.47 6.83 -24.77
N GLU A 92 -3.13 7.93 -25.46
CA GLU A 92 -3.80 8.36 -26.70
C GLU A 92 -3.66 7.31 -27.82
N SER A 93 -2.47 6.74 -28.00
CA SER A 93 -2.21 5.72 -29.02
C SER A 93 -2.94 4.39 -28.77
N ASN A 94 -3.28 4.08 -27.51
CA ASN A 94 -4.05 2.89 -27.13
C ASN A 94 -5.54 3.17 -26.93
N TRP A 95 -5.96 4.43 -26.97
CA TRP A 95 -7.36 4.87 -26.89
C TRP A 95 -8.09 4.82 -28.25
N LYS A 96 -7.72 3.89 -29.13
CA LYS A 96 -8.23 3.89 -30.52
C LYS A 96 -9.74 3.67 -30.58
N SER A 97 -10.40 4.51 -31.38
CA SER A 97 -11.84 4.49 -31.63
C SER A 97 -12.20 3.42 -32.66
N GLN A 98 -13.07 2.50 -32.26
CA GLN A 98 -14.23 2.11 -33.05
C GLN A 98 -15.41 1.97 -32.06
N ASP A 99 -16.64 1.93 -32.58
CA ASP A 99 -17.91 1.96 -31.85
C ASP A 99 -18.12 0.73 -30.96
N VAL A 100 -17.32 0.64 -29.91
CA VAL A 100 -17.37 -0.39 -28.90
C VAL A 100 -17.79 0.25 -27.59
N TYR A 101 -18.64 -0.45 -26.83
CA TYR A 101 -19.06 -0.08 -25.50
C TYR A 101 -17.87 0.30 -24.59
N ILE A 102 -18.07 1.33 -23.78
CA ILE A 102 -17.04 1.92 -22.91
C ILE A 102 -16.35 0.89 -21.99
N ASN A 103 -17.09 -0.11 -21.49
CA ASN A 103 -16.56 -1.18 -20.65
C ASN A 103 -15.50 -2.02 -21.36
N GLN A 104 -15.71 -2.34 -22.64
CA GLN A 104 -14.74 -3.11 -23.42
C GLN A 104 -13.49 -2.26 -23.73
N LYS A 105 -13.68 -0.97 -24.02
CA LYS A 105 -12.57 -0.01 -24.18
C LYS A 105 -11.72 0.10 -22.91
N LEU A 106 -12.36 0.27 -21.75
CA LEU A 106 -11.69 0.30 -20.45
C LEU A 106 -11.00 -1.02 -20.14
N GLY A 107 -11.63 -2.15 -20.47
CA GLY A 107 -11.02 -3.49 -20.34
C GLY A 107 -9.71 -3.60 -21.12
N PHE A 108 -9.75 -3.27 -22.42
CA PHE A 108 -8.56 -3.30 -23.29
C PHE A 108 -7.47 -2.33 -22.80
N LEU A 109 -7.85 -1.08 -22.51
CA LEU A 109 -6.92 -0.07 -22.01
C LEU A 109 -6.28 -0.51 -20.68
N SER A 110 -7.05 -1.10 -19.78
CA SER A 110 -6.53 -1.57 -18.49
C SER A 110 -5.45 -2.63 -18.67
N GLY A 111 -5.59 -3.53 -19.65
CA GLY A 111 -4.57 -4.53 -19.99
C GLY A 111 -3.30 -3.89 -20.54
N LYS A 112 -3.44 -2.94 -21.47
CA LYS A 112 -2.30 -2.17 -22.03
C LYS A 112 -1.56 -1.38 -20.95
N LEU A 113 -2.29 -0.70 -20.08
CA LEU A 113 -1.72 0.07 -18.97
C LEU A 113 -1.04 -0.82 -17.93
N ARG A 114 -1.58 -2.01 -17.61
CA ARG A 114 -0.87 -2.99 -16.76
C ARG A 114 0.46 -3.42 -17.36
N TRP A 115 0.46 -3.74 -18.65
CA TRP A 115 1.69 -4.12 -19.36
C TRP A 115 2.70 -2.99 -19.37
N TRP A 116 2.27 -1.78 -19.72
CA TRP A 116 3.13 -0.60 -19.76
C TRP A 116 3.68 -0.26 -18.37
N ASN A 117 2.84 -0.30 -17.33
CA ASN A 117 3.27 -0.10 -15.95
C ASN A 117 4.36 -1.10 -15.54
N LYS A 118 4.18 -2.39 -15.87
CA LYS A 118 5.19 -3.42 -15.57
C LYS A 118 6.52 -3.14 -16.29
N ASN A 119 6.48 -2.66 -17.53
CA ASN A 119 7.70 -2.43 -18.31
C ASN A 119 8.41 -1.12 -17.97
N MET A 120 7.66 -0.05 -17.71
CA MET A 120 8.24 1.26 -17.36
C MET A 120 8.56 1.38 -15.86
N PHE A 121 7.65 0.94 -15.01
CA PHE A 121 7.73 1.08 -13.55
C PHE A 121 8.02 -0.23 -12.81
N GLY A 122 8.18 -1.36 -13.50
CA GLY A 122 8.51 -2.63 -12.84
C GLY A 122 9.71 -2.47 -11.89
N ARG A 123 10.74 -1.74 -12.30
CA ARG A 123 11.90 -1.39 -11.46
C ARG A 123 11.55 -0.48 -10.27
N LEU A 124 10.51 0.35 -10.38
CA LEU A 124 10.05 1.24 -9.31
C LEU A 124 9.40 0.46 -8.16
N GLU A 125 8.63 -0.59 -8.44
CA GLU A 125 8.11 -1.49 -7.41
C GLU A 125 9.24 -2.23 -6.68
N TRP A 126 10.25 -2.69 -7.41
CA TRP A 126 11.47 -3.25 -6.82
C TRP A 126 12.23 -2.22 -5.98
N LYS A 127 12.42 -1.00 -6.49
CA LYS A 127 13.12 0.08 -5.79
C LYS A 127 12.37 0.48 -4.53
N ARG A 128 11.03 0.56 -4.57
CA ARG A 128 10.17 0.81 -3.41
C ARG A 128 10.33 -0.29 -2.37
N ARG A 129 10.24 -1.57 -2.76
CA ARG A 129 10.45 -2.72 -1.85
C ARG A 129 11.84 -2.67 -1.21
N ARG A 130 12.87 -2.40 -2.00
CA ARG A 130 14.26 -2.29 -1.53
C ARG A 130 14.46 -1.13 -0.56
N LEU A 131 13.91 0.05 -0.87
CA LEU A 131 13.97 1.21 0.02
C LEU A 131 13.23 0.95 1.33
N LEU A 132 12.04 0.33 1.27
CA LEU A 132 11.30 -0.06 2.47
C LEU A 132 12.04 -1.13 3.29
N ALA A 133 12.78 -2.05 2.66
CA ALA A 133 13.62 -3.01 3.37
C ALA A 133 14.77 -2.30 4.12
N ARG A 134 15.45 -1.35 3.46
CA ARG A 134 16.51 -0.54 4.08
C ARG A 134 16.00 0.30 5.25
N ILE A 135 14.83 0.92 5.11
CA ILE A 135 14.19 1.69 6.20
C ILE A 135 13.85 0.77 7.39
N LYS A 136 13.53 -0.50 7.13
CA LYS A 136 13.24 -1.50 8.18
C LYS A 136 14.48 -2.12 8.83
N GLY A 137 15.69 -1.80 8.36
CA GLY A 137 16.94 -2.25 8.98
C GLY A 137 17.39 -3.67 8.62
N VAL A 138 17.07 -4.16 7.41
CA VAL A 138 17.69 -5.37 6.81
C VAL A 138 18.73 -4.97 5.77
#